data_AF-A0A8H3L169-F1
#
_entry.id   AF-A0A8H3L169-F1
#
_cell.length_a   1.000
_cell.length_b   1.000
_cell.length_c   1.000
_cell.angle_alpha   90.00
_cell.angle_beta   90.00
_cell.angle_gamma   90.00
#
_symmetry.space_group_name_H-M   'P 1'
#
loop_
_entity.id
_entity.type
_entity.pdbx_description
1 polymer ?
#
loop_
_entity_poly.entity_id
_entity_poly.type
_entity_poly.pdbx_seq_one_letter_code
_entity_poly.pdbx_strand_id
1 'polypeptide(L)'
;MNNAVFGKTMEDVRHRSRVDLVRPIGEEYQLRKMLADLTLVGCKIFHRSNLIAVHRKQTNVVLNKPIYVRALILDLSKYFMYDFWYNHIKRKYGDRAILCYTDTDSLIIEIETEDVYADMIEDADLYDFSDYPEEHPLLEKLPADQWVILPDGIRKLKNKKVIGKWKDEFAGTRALRYAGN
;
A
#
# COMPACT_ATOMS: atom_id res chain seq x y z
N MET A 1 4.23 8.50 -0.67
CA MET A 1 5.65 8.06 -0.75
C MET A 1 5.91 6.70 -0.07
N ASN A 2 5.02 6.21 0.80
CA ASN A 2 5.26 4.97 1.56
C ASN A 2 5.32 3.69 0.69
N ASN A 3 4.42 3.57 -0.29
CA ASN A 3 4.31 2.35 -1.12
C ASN A 3 5.54 2.11 -2.01
N ALA A 4 6.24 3.17 -2.44
CA ALA A 4 7.45 3.04 -3.24
C ALA A 4 8.62 2.43 -2.45
N VAL A 5 8.74 2.80 -1.16
CA VAL A 5 9.75 2.23 -0.25
C VAL A 5 9.46 0.74 -0.02
N PHE A 6 8.19 0.40 0.23
CA PHE A 6 7.74 -1.00 0.33
C PHE A 6 8.03 -1.78 -0.96
N GLY A 7 7.65 -1.27 -2.14
CA GLY A 7 7.95 -1.91 -3.42
C GLY A 7 9.45 -2.13 -3.64
N LYS A 8 10.30 -1.25 -3.11
CA LYS A 8 11.76 -1.39 -3.22
C LYS A 8 12.33 -2.51 -2.34
N THR A 9 11.69 -2.85 -1.22
CA THR A 9 12.06 -4.04 -0.42
C THR A 9 11.66 -5.34 -1.12
N MET A 10 10.66 -5.28 -2.01
CA MET A 10 10.16 -6.38 -2.82
C MET A 10 10.92 -6.60 -4.14
N GLU A 11 11.89 -5.75 -4.46
CA GLU A 11 12.57 -5.80 -5.76
C GLU A 11 13.33 -7.12 -5.94
N ASP A 12 12.98 -7.87 -6.99
CA ASP A 12 13.81 -8.99 -7.42
C ASP A 12 15.01 -8.49 -8.23
N VAL A 13 16.17 -8.48 -7.56
CA VAL A 13 17.44 -8.04 -8.14
C VAL A 13 17.96 -8.97 -9.24
N ARG A 14 17.43 -10.19 -9.37
CA ARG A 14 17.81 -11.16 -10.42
C ARG A 14 17.22 -10.81 -11.77
N HIS A 15 16.10 -10.09 -11.78
CA HIS A 15 15.45 -9.61 -13.00
C HIS A 15 16.04 -8.30 -13.54
N ARG A 16 17.09 -7.76 -12.90
CA ARG A 16 17.76 -6.56 -13.39
C ARG A 16 18.51 -6.87 -14.68
N SER A 17 18.25 -6.05 -15.69
CA SER A 17 19.03 -6.08 -16.93
C SER A 17 20.25 -5.18 -16.79
N ARG A 18 21.43 -5.71 -17.10
CA ARG A 18 22.63 -4.91 -17.24
C ARG A 18 22.69 -4.37 -18.67
N VAL A 19 22.59 -3.04 -18.78
CA VAL A 19 22.71 -2.33 -20.04
C VAL A 19 23.80 -1.29 -19.87
N ASP A 20 24.81 -1.36 -20.72
CA ASP A 20 25.87 -0.36 -20.79
C ASP A 20 25.64 0.49 -22.04
N LEU A 21 25.76 1.81 -21.89
CA LEU A 21 25.63 2.76 -22.98
C LEU A 21 27.04 3.19 -23.40
N VAL A 22 27.37 3.04 -24.69
CA VAL A 22 28.69 3.35 -25.23
C VAL A 22 28.56 4.09 -26.56
N ARG A 23 29.47 5.03 -26.82
CA ARG A 23 29.53 5.77 -28.08
C ARG A 23 30.44 5.06 -29.08
N PRO A 24 29.96 4.72 -30.29
CA PRO A 24 30.80 4.06 -31.29
C PRO A 24 31.93 4.95 -31.81
N ILE A 25 31.82 6.28 -31.73
CA ILE A 25 32.91 7.22 -32.02
C ILE A 25 33.43 7.79 -30.68
N GLY A 26 34.74 7.66 -30.45
CA GLY A 26 35.42 8.17 -29.25
C GLY A 26 35.55 7.17 -28.08
N GLU A 27 34.73 6.12 -28.03
CA GLU A 27 34.81 5.03 -27.03
C GLU A 27 35.00 3.64 -27.69
N GLU A 28 35.61 3.63 -28.88
CA GLU A 28 35.75 2.47 -29.76
C GLU A 28 36.41 1.26 -29.07
N TYR A 29 37.44 1.51 -28.27
CA TYR A 29 38.12 0.46 -27.51
C TYR A 29 37.19 -0.21 -26.49
N GLN A 30 36.36 0.58 -25.78
CA GLN A 30 35.39 0.05 -24.82
C GLN A 30 34.30 -0.75 -25.52
N LEU A 31 33.79 -0.26 -26.66
CA LEU A 31 32.81 -0.97 -27.47
C LEU A 31 33.37 -2.32 -27.95
N ARG A 32 34.58 -2.36 -28.51
CA ARG A 32 35.24 -3.62 -28.92
C ARG A 32 35.39 -4.60 -27.77
N LYS A 33 35.80 -4.11 -26.59
CA LYS A 33 35.90 -4.93 -25.38
C LYS A 33 34.56 -5.51 -24.95
N MET A 34 33.48 -4.72 -25.02
CA MET A 34 32.13 -5.18 -24.68
C MET A 34 31.55 -6.16 -25.70
N LEU A 35 31.88 -6.01 -26.99
CA LEU A 35 31.47 -6.94 -28.04
C LEU A 35 32.18 -8.30 -27.95
N ALA A 36 33.39 -8.33 -27.39
CA ALA A 36 34.15 -9.56 -27.15
C ALA A 36 33.82 -10.25 -25.82
N ASP A 37 32.95 -9.65 -24.99
CA ASP A 37 32.57 -10.17 -23.67
C ASP A 37 31.65 -11.39 -23.83
N LEU A 38 31.99 -12.52 -23.19
CA LEU A 38 31.17 -13.74 -23.19
C LEU A 38 29.77 -13.54 -22.58
N THR A 39 29.59 -12.48 -21.80
CA THR A 39 28.30 -12.12 -21.20
C THR A 39 27.40 -11.32 -22.15
N LEU A 40 27.87 -10.99 -23.36
CA LEU A 40 27.08 -10.27 -24.35
C LEU A 40 25.80 -11.04 -24.72
N VAL A 41 24.65 -10.37 -24.58
CA VAL A 41 23.34 -10.90 -24.99
C VAL A 41 22.91 -10.30 -26.33
N GLY A 42 23.19 -9.01 -26.52
CA GLY A 42 22.84 -8.32 -27.76
C GLY A 42 23.11 -6.83 -27.68
N CYS A 43 22.93 -6.13 -28.81
CA CYS A 43 23.15 -4.70 -28.92
C CYS A 43 21.94 -4.02 -29.58
N LYS A 44 21.65 -2.79 -29.16
CA LYS A 44 20.67 -1.91 -29.79
C LYS A 44 21.33 -0.59 -30.17
N ILE A 45 21.31 -0.28 -31.45
CA ILE A 45 21.93 0.95 -32.00
C ILE A 45 20.87 2.05 -32.01
N PHE A 46 21.21 3.22 -31.48
CA PHE A 46 20.38 4.42 -31.59
C PHE A 46 20.91 5.28 -32.74
N HIS A 47 20.33 5.11 -33.92
CA HIS A 47 20.85 5.64 -35.19
C HIS A 47 21.08 7.16 -35.24
N ARG A 48 20.41 7.96 -34.40
CA ARG A 48 20.53 9.42 -34.40
C ARG A 48 21.44 10.00 -33.31
N SER A 49 21.89 9.20 -32.35
CA SER A 49 22.52 9.73 -31.13
C SER A 49 23.96 9.28 -30.90
N ASN A 50 24.64 8.71 -31.91
CA ASN A 50 26.00 8.13 -31.77
C ASN A 50 26.10 7.30 -30.48
N LEU A 51 25.12 6.41 -30.26
CA LEU A 51 24.97 5.68 -29.01
C LEU A 51 24.52 4.25 -29.29
N ILE A 52 25.12 3.30 -28.58
CA ILE A 52 24.78 1.88 -28.61
C ILE A 52 24.49 1.43 -27.19
N ALA A 53 23.35 0.77 -26.98
CA ALA A 53 23.07 0.00 -25.77
C ALA A 53 23.58 -1.43 -25.97
N VAL A 54 24.50 -1.85 -25.11
CA VAL A 54 25.01 -3.22 -25.06
C VAL A 54 24.34 -3.94 -23.89
N HIS A 55 23.55 -4.96 -24.20
CA HIS A 55 22.90 -5.81 -23.21
C HIS A 55 23.84 -6.92 -22.80
N ARG A 56 24.05 -7.09 -21.50
CA ARG A 56 24.90 -8.13 -20.94
C ARG A 56 24.16 -8.95 -19.89
N LYS A 57 24.50 -10.23 -19.81
CA LYS A 57 24.02 -11.14 -18.79
C LYS A 57 24.60 -10.73 -17.44
N GLN A 58 23.75 -10.71 -16.42
CA GLN A 58 24.20 -10.48 -15.06
C GLN A 58 24.92 -11.73 -14.53
N THR A 59 26.22 -11.61 -14.24
CA THR A 59 27.04 -12.73 -13.75
C THR A 59 27.08 -12.83 -12.23
N ASN A 60 26.96 -11.70 -11.55
CA ASN A 60 26.94 -11.62 -10.09
C ASN A 60 25.69 -10.86 -9.63
N VAL A 61 24.96 -11.47 -8.69
CA VAL A 61 23.76 -10.89 -8.09
C VAL A 61 23.97 -10.79 -6.59
N VAL A 62 23.92 -9.57 -6.04
CA VAL A 62 23.96 -9.33 -4.59
C VAL A 62 22.52 -9.21 -4.09
N LEU A 63 22.10 -10.12 -3.22
CA LEU A 63 20.78 -10.10 -2.59
C LEU A 63 20.76 -9.08 -1.45
N ASN A 64 20.68 -7.79 -1.80
CA ASN A 64 20.74 -6.67 -0.85
C ASN A 64 19.36 -6.07 -0.51
N LYS A 65 18.29 -6.85 -0.73
CA LYS A 65 16.92 -6.40 -0.50
C LYS A 65 16.38 -7.04 0.77
N PRO A 66 15.80 -6.25 1.69
CA PRO A 66 15.26 -6.78 2.94
C PRO A 66 13.88 -7.43 2.69
N ILE A 67 13.85 -8.53 1.95
CA ILE A 67 12.62 -9.23 1.53
C ILE A 67 11.81 -9.71 2.74
N TYR A 68 12.45 -10.00 3.87
CA TYR A 68 11.76 -10.40 5.10
C TYR A 68 10.87 -9.28 5.67
N VAL A 69 11.25 -8.01 5.49
CA VAL A 69 10.43 -6.85 5.92
C VAL A 69 9.10 -6.85 5.17
N ARG A 70 9.10 -7.24 3.89
CA ARG A 70 7.87 -7.40 3.11
C ARG A 70 6.95 -8.44 3.74
N ALA A 71 7.47 -9.63 4.04
CA ALA A 71 6.66 -10.70 4.62
C ALA A 71 6.00 -10.23 5.92
N LEU A 72 6.78 -9.60 6.80
CA LEU A 72 6.28 -9.06 8.06
C LEU A 72 5.16 -8.02 7.86
N ILE A 73 5.34 -7.05 6.94
CA ILE A 73 4.32 -6.01 6.69
C ILE A 73 3.02 -6.63 6.15
N LEU A 74 3.12 -7.59 5.22
CA LEU A 74 1.95 -8.27 4.66
C LEU A 74 1.23 -9.13 5.71
N ASP A 75 1.99 -9.83 6.55
CA ASP A 75 1.41 -10.64 7.61
C ASP A 75 0.74 -9.78 8.68
N LEU A 76 1.33 -8.62 9.02
CA LEU A 76 0.73 -7.66 9.93
C LEU A 76 -0.54 -7.02 9.35
N SER A 77 -0.55 -6.69 8.06
CA SER A 77 -1.73 -6.19 7.36
C SER A 77 -2.87 -7.22 7.41
N LYS A 78 -2.60 -8.50 7.09
CA LYS A 78 -3.59 -9.58 7.22
C LYS A 78 -4.05 -9.79 8.67
N TYR A 79 -3.13 -9.69 9.63
CA TYR A 79 -3.46 -9.81 11.05
C TYR A 79 -4.52 -8.77 11.44
N PHE A 80 -4.31 -7.49 11.10
CA PHE A 80 -5.30 -6.45 11.41
C PHE A 80 -6.63 -6.70 10.70
N MET A 81 -6.62 -7.08 9.42
CA MET A 81 -7.85 -7.42 8.68
C MET A 81 -8.63 -8.55 9.33
N TYR A 82 -7.95 -9.64 9.70
CA TYR A 82 -8.58 -10.80 10.34
C TYR A 82 -9.03 -10.51 11.77
N ASP A 83 -8.24 -9.76 12.53
CA ASP A 83 -8.61 -9.36 13.89
C ASP A 83 -9.90 -8.53 13.87
N PHE A 84 -9.97 -7.53 12.99
CA PHE A 84 -11.18 -6.72 12.82
C PHE A 84 -12.38 -7.54 12.35
N TRP A 85 -12.19 -8.39 11.33
CA TRP A 85 -13.28 -9.20 10.82
C TRP A 85 -13.79 -10.24 11.83
N TYR A 86 -12.91 -11.09 12.34
CA TYR A 86 -13.31 -12.24 13.17
C TYR A 86 -13.53 -11.86 14.65
N ASN A 87 -12.67 -11.01 15.22
CA ASN A 87 -12.72 -10.70 16.66
C ASN A 87 -13.59 -9.49 16.99
N HIS A 88 -13.91 -8.63 16.01
CA HIS A 88 -14.78 -7.48 16.19
C HIS A 88 -16.11 -7.64 15.43
N ILE A 89 -16.11 -7.56 14.10
CA ILE A 89 -17.35 -7.55 13.29
C ILE A 89 -18.16 -8.85 13.47
N LYS A 90 -17.54 -10.02 13.29
CA LYS A 90 -18.25 -11.31 13.45
C LYS A 90 -18.70 -11.57 14.87
N ARG A 91 -17.98 -11.08 15.88
CA ARG A 91 -18.44 -11.21 17.28
C ARG A 91 -19.62 -10.29 17.60
N LYS A 92 -19.63 -9.05 17.08
CA LYS A 92 -20.70 -8.07 17.33
C LYS A 92 -21.99 -8.42 16.58
N TYR A 93 -21.89 -8.81 15.31
CA TYR A 93 -23.06 -8.97 14.45
C TYR A 93 -23.42 -10.44 14.14
N GLY A 94 -22.50 -11.38 14.28
CA GLY A 94 -22.74 -12.80 14.01
C GLY A 94 -23.11 -13.07 12.55
N ASP A 95 -24.30 -13.65 12.34
CA ASP A 95 -24.84 -13.95 11.00
C ASP A 95 -25.39 -12.72 10.29
N ARG A 96 -25.63 -11.61 11.01
CA ARG A 96 -26.05 -10.32 10.46
C ARG A 96 -24.94 -9.56 9.72
N ALA A 97 -23.71 -10.07 9.74
CA ALA A 97 -22.60 -9.51 8.98
C ALA A 97 -22.13 -10.49 7.90
N ILE A 98 -22.09 -10.03 6.66
CA ILE A 98 -21.65 -10.78 5.48
C ILE A 98 -20.43 -10.08 4.88
N LEU A 99 -19.36 -10.86 4.64
CA LEU A 99 -18.18 -10.35 3.95
C LEU A 99 -18.44 -10.43 2.44
N CYS A 100 -18.67 -9.28 1.84
CA CYS A 100 -19.01 -9.14 0.43
C CYS A 100 -17.79 -9.18 -0.47
N TYR A 101 -16.69 -8.54 -0.05
CA TYR A 101 -15.46 -8.45 -0.84
C TYR A 101 -14.26 -8.10 0.05
N THR A 102 -13.06 -8.49 -0.38
CA THR A 102 -11.79 -8.17 0.27
C THR A 102 -10.75 -7.71 -0.76
N ASP A 103 -10.03 -6.64 -0.46
CA ASP A 103 -8.81 -6.24 -1.19
C ASP A 103 -7.59 -6.22 -0.23
N THR A 104 -6.47 -5.66 -0.69
CA THR A 104 -5.17 -5.60 -0.01
C THR A 104 -5.24 -4.90 1.35
N ASP A 105 -6.14 -3.93 1.51
CA ASP A 105 -6.26 -3.10 2.71
C ASP A 105 -7.70 -2.67 3.04
N SER A 106 -8.70 -3.27 2.39
CA SER A 106 -10.11 -2.91 2.58
C SER A 106 -11.04 -4.12 2.60
N LEU A 107 -12.18 -3.94 3.27
CA LEU A 107 -13.26 -4.90 3.38
C LEU A 107 -14.56 -4.22 2.93
N ILE A 108 -15.35 -4.90 2.10
CA ILE A 108 -16.75 -4.53 1.87
C ILE A 108 -17.59 -5.49 2.70
N ILE A 109 -18.36 -4.93 3.61
CA ILE A 109 -19.15 -5.68 4.58
C ILE A 109 -20.59 -5.21 4.51
N GLU A 110 -21.50 -6.16 4.38
CA GLU A 110 -22.92 -5.94 4.61
C GLU A 110 -23.23 -6.23 6.07
N ILE A 111 -23.85 -5.26 6.76
CA ILE A 111 -24.20 -5.35 8.18
C ILE A 111 -25.67 -5.01 8.35
N GLU A 112 -26.44 -5.92 8.93
CA GLU A 112 -27.80 -5.68 9.37
C GLU A 112 -27.81 -5.18 10.83
N THR A 113 -28.04 -3.88 11.00
CA THR A 113 -28.12 -3.17 12.30
C THR A 113 -29.07 -1.98 12.20
N GLU A 114 -29.51 -1.44 13.34
CA GLU A 114 -30.40 -0.26 13.39
C GLU A 114 -29.66 1.01 12.93
N ASP A 115 -28.47 1.25 13.49
CA ASP A 115 -27.61 2.39 13.14
C ASP A 115 -26.12 2.03 13.28
N VAL A 116 -25.49 1.73 12.14
CA VAL A 116 -24.06 1.39 12.08
C VAL A 116 -23.17 2.52 12.58
N TYR A 117 -23.59 3.79 12.47
CA TYR A 117 -22.80 4.92 12.95
C TYR A 117 -22.82 5.02 14.46
N ALA A 118 -23.95 4.67 15.10
CA ALA A 118 -24.02 4.53 16.56
C ALA A 118 -23.09 3.40 17.03
N ASP A 119 -23.12 2.27 16.35
CA ASP A 119 -22.22 1.14 16.63
C ASP A 119 -20.74 1.53 16.50
N MET A 120 -20.38 2.34 15.49
CA MET A 120 -19.01 2.85 15.31
C MET A 120 -18.59 3.84 16.41
N ILE A 121 -19.52 4.64 16.95
CA ILE A 121 -19.24 5.56 18.06
C ILE A 121 -18.96 4.80 19.36
N GLU A 122 -19.72 3.73 19.63
CA GLU A 122 -19.44 2.85 20.79
C GLU A 122 -18.02 2.26 20.72
N ASP A 123 -17.61 1.88 19.51
CA ASP A 123 -16.31 1.29 19.22
C ASP A 123 -15.29 2.33 18.68
N ALA A 124 -15.44 3.61 19.02
CA ALA A 124 -14.71 4.73 18.40
C ALA A 124 -13.18 4.56 18.43
N ASP A 125 -12.66 3.87 19.45
CA ASP A 125 -11.23 3.58 19.55
C ASP A 125 -10.69 2.72 18.40
N LEU A 126 -11.53 1.99 17.65
CA LEU A 126 -11.13 1.19 16.50
C LEU A 126 -11.07 2.00 15.20
N TYR A 127 -11.68 3.17 15.14
CA TYR A 127 -11.93 3.89 13.90
C TYR A 127 -11.17 5.22 13.79
N ASP A 128 -10.81 5.58 12.56
CA ASP A 128 -10.34 6.91 12.16
C ASP A 128 -11.48 7.63 11.42
N PHE A 129 -12.09 8.61 12.10
CA PHE A 129 -13.19 9.42 11.55
C PHE A 129 -12.72 10.68 10.83
N SER A 130 -11.42 10.86 10.60
CA SER A 130 -10.88 12.14 10.12
C SER A 130 -11.16 12.50 8.67
N ASP A 131 -11.72 11.57 7.90
CA ASP A 131 -12.16 11.78 6.51
C ASP A 131 -13.67 12.15 6.42
N TYR A 132 -14.41 12.14 7.54
CA TYR A 132 -15.81 12.58 7.57
C TYR A 132 -15.94 14.10 7.39
N PRO A 133 -17.02 14.58 6.73
CA PRO A 133 -17.36 16.00 6.70
C PRO A 133 -17.54 16.57 8.12
N GLU A 134 -17.15 17.83 8.32
CA GLU A 134 -17.20 18.47 9.65
C GLU A 134 -18.63 18.53 10.22
N GLU A 135 -19.64 18.63 9.36
CA GLU A 135 -21.06 18.67 9.72
C GLU A 135 -21.69 17.28 9.89
N HIS A 136 -20.92 16.20 9.76
CA HIS A 136 -21.48 14.85 9.84
C HIS A 136 -21.93 14.55 11.30
N PRO A 137 -23.18 14.09 11.53
CA PRO A 137 -23.73 13.89 12.88
C PRO A 137 -22.93 12.94 13.77
N LEU A 138 -22.15 12.03 13.17
CA LEU A 138 -21.25 11.14 13.90
C LEU A 138 -20.22 11.92 14.72
N LEU A 139 -19.59 12.96 14.14
CA LEU A 139 -18.51 13.70 14.80
C LEU A 139 -19.00 14.45 16.03
N GLU A 140 -20.22 14.99 15.99
CA GLU A 140 -20.84 15.67 17.13
C GLU A 140 -21.13 14.71 18.29
N LYS A 141 -21.46 13.46 17.98
CA LYS A 141 -21.77 12.41 18.95
C LYS A 141 -20.54 11.67 19.49
N LEU A 142 -19.34 11.98 19.00
CA LEU A 142 -18.11 11.33 19.48
C LEU A 142 -17.81 11.71 20.93
N PRO A 143 -17.36 10.75 21.76
CA PRO A 143 -17.04 11.02 23.15
C PRO A 143 -15.78 11.91 23.27
N ALA A 144 -15.67 12.63 24.39
CA ALA A 144 -14.67 13.69 24.56
C ALA A 144 -13.22 13.18 24.53
N ASP A 145 -12.99 11.93 24.90
CA ASP A 145 -11.71 11.23 24.91
C ASP A 145 -11.16 10.92 23.49
N GLN A 146 -11.99 11.05 22.46
CA GLN A 146 -11.59 10.90 21.05
C GLN A 146 -10.97 12.18 20.47
N TRP A 147 -10.91 13.25 21.26
CA TRP A 147 -10.35 14.54 20.86
C TRP A 147 -9.08 14.85 21.64
N VAL A 148 -8.02 15.23 20.92
CA VAL A 148 -6.78 15.75 21.48
C VAL A 148 -6.73 17.25 21.22
N ILE A 149 -6.47 18.03 22.28
CA ILE A 149 -6.27 19.48 22.18
C ILE A 149 -4.78 19.72 21.94
N LEU A 150 -4.46 20.38 20.83
CA LEU A 150 -3.11 20.77 20.48
C LEU A 150 -2.70 22.06 21.20
N PRO A 151 -1.39 22.38 21.31
CA PRO A 151 -0.91 23.57 22.00
C PRO A 151 -1.43 24.91 21.45
N ASP A 152 -1.90 24.91 20.20
CA ASP A 152 -2.52 26.05 19.50
C ASP A 152 -4.03 26.18 19.77
N GLY A 153 -4.61 25.31 20.61
CA GLY A 153 -6.03 25.29 20.95
C GLY A 153 -6.90 24.53 19.94
N ILE A 154 -6.31 23.97 18.87
CA ILE A 154 -7.06 23.23 17.85
C ILE A 154 -7.38 21.82 18.37
N ARG A 155 -8.66 21.41 18.24
CA ARG A 155 -9.09 20.04 18.54
C ARG A 155 -8.84 19.16 17.32
N LYS A 156 -8.19 18.02 17.54
CA LYS A 156 -7.90 17.04 16.49
C LYS A 156 -8.36 15.66 16.94
N LEU A 157 -8.86 14.85 16.00
CA LEU A 157 -9.21 13.46 16.27
C LEU A 157 -7.98 12.65 16.67
N LYS A 158 -8.11 11.92 17.79
CA LYS A 158 -7.10 11.05 18.39
C LYS A 158 -6.55 10.02 17.40
N ASN A 159 -7.44 9.42 16.61
CA ASN A 159 -7.10 8.30 15.72
C ASN A 159 -6.65 8.72 14.31
N LYS A 160 -6.54 10.02 14.01
CA LYS A 160 -6.17 10.51 12.67
C LYS A 160 -4.83 9.95 12.21
N LYS A 161 -4.85 9.09 11.18
CA LYS A 161 -3.70 8.42 10.57
C LYS A 161 -2.91 7.53 11.55
N VAL A 162 -3.58 6.99 12.57
CA VAL A 162 -2.98 6.01 13.49
C VAL A 162 -3.03 4.62 12.87
N ILE A 163 -1.92 3.90 12.92
CA ILE A 163 -1.79 2.56 12.33
C ILE A 163 -2.76 1.58 13.01
N GLY A 164 -3.45 0.77 12.21
CA GLY A 164 -4.39 -0.26 12.68
C GLY A 164 -5.79 0.27 13.01
N LYS A 165 -6.06 1.56 12.77
CA LYS A 165 -7.41 2.13 12.86
C LYS A 165 -8.12 2.03 11.51
N TRP A 166 -9.40 1.73 11.56
CA TRP A 166 -10.24 1.52 10.38
C TRP A 166 -10.94 2.79 9.96
N LYS A 167 -11.02 3.05 8.66
CA LYS A 167 -11.79 4.17 8.12
C LYS A 167 -12.95 3.66 7.30
N ASP A 168 -14.04 4.44 7.30
CA ASP A 168 -15.09 4.29 6.30
C ASP A 168 -14.66 5.01 5.02
N GLU A 169 -14.39 4.24 3.96
CA GLU A 169 -13.97 4.77 2.65
C GLU A 169 -15.00 5.69 2.00
N PHE A 170 -16.28 5.59 2.39
CA PHE A 170 -17.35 6.40 1.86
C PHE A 170 -17.76 7.57 2.77
N ALA A 171 -17.06 7.76 3.90
CA ALA A 171 -17.20 8.90 4.81
C ALA A 171 -18.67 9.25 5.15
N GLY A 172 -19.49 8.24 5.49
CA GLY A 172 -20.90 8.42 5.84
C GLY A 172 -21.89 8.17 4.70
N THR A 173 -21.41 7.84 3.49
CA THR A 173 -22.30 7.45 2.38
C THR A 173 -22.43 5.93 2.32
N ARG A 174 -23.65 5.40 2.42
CA ARG A 174 -23.88 3.95 2.33
C ARG A 174 -23.60 3.43 0.93
N ALA A 175 -22.79 2.38 0.83
CA ALA A 175 -22.61 1.65 -0.41
C ALA A 175 -23.90 0.90 -0.78
N LEU A 176 -24.53 1.28 -1.90
CA LEU A 176 -25.80 0.68 -2.34
C LEU A 176 -25.62 -0.56 -3.20
N ARG A 177 -24.48 -0.65 -3.89
CA ARG A 177 -24.12 -1.75 -4.80
C ARG A 177 -22.62 -1.89 -4.80
N TYR A 178 -22.15 -3.11 -4.94
CA TYR A 178 -20.76 -3.43 -5.22
C TYR A 178 -20.72 -4.44 -6.36
N ALA A 179 -19.68 -4.36 -7.20
CA ALA A 179 -19.42 -5.36 -8.23
C ALA A 179 -18.30 -6.26 -7.72
N GLY A 180 -18.68 -7.30 -6.97
CA GLY A 180 -17.81 -8.41 -6.56
C GLY A 180 -18.25 -9.67 -7.29
N ASN A 181 -17.28 -10.51 -7.68
CA ASN A 181 -17.53 -11.80 -8.35
C ASN A 181 -18.23 -12.81 -7.44
#